data_AF-A0A8I1SUW2-F1
#
_entry.id   AF-A0A8I1SUW2-F1
#
_cell.length_a   1.000
_cell.length_b   1.000
_cell.length_c   1.000
_cell.angle_alpha   90.00
_cell.angle_beta   90.00
_cell.angle_gamma   90.00
#
_symmetry.space_group_name_H-M   'P 1'
#
loop_
_entity.id
_entity.type
_entity.pdbx_description
1 polymer ?
#
loop_
_entity_poly.entity_id
_entity_poly.type
_entity_poly.pdbx_seq_one_letter_code
_entity_poly.pdbx_strand_id
1 'polypeptide(L)'
;MVAFYGFDRLWELPGRREADVAASGISMRRNCERGLAWSRPYSEARRTLLVRAADAEVIRGIQDVRRMSVVPGSAADRHARGFLPWEAELAFIANLEEGIEDLELGNTDAVGEGSISAHYHVARYPGLVAVDVHGELPRS
;
A
#
# COMPACT_ATOMS: atom_id res chain seq x y z
N MET A 1 -15.27 14.06 21.54
CA MET A 1 -14.01 13.29 21.71
C MET A 1 -13.65 12.76 20.34
N VAL A 2 -12.42 12.97 19.86
CA VAL A 2 -11.96 12.45 18.57
C VAL A 2 -11.07 11.24 18.86
N ALA A 3 -11.36 10.11 18.23
CA ALA A 3 -10.54 8.90 18.31
C ALA A 3 -9.73 8.75 17.01
N PHE A 4 -8.49 8.31 17.15
CA PHE A 4 -7.61 8.02 16.01
C PHE A 4 -7.53 6.51 15.83
N TYR A 5 -7.67 6.05 14.58
CA TYR A 5 -7.61 4.65 14.21
C TYR A 5 -6.48 4.45 13.19
N GLY A 6 -5.70 3.38 13.37
CA GLY A 6 -4.76 2.93 12.35
C GLY A 6 -5.49 2.45 11.09
N PHE A 7 -4.77 2.37 9.98
CA PHE A 7 -5.36 1.90 8.72
C PHE A 7 -5.77 0.41 8.79
N ASP A 8 -5.01 -0.40 9.53
CA ASP A 8 -5.27 -1.84 9.62
C ASP A 8 -6.67 -2.11 10.20
N ARG A 9 -7.42 -2.96 9.50
CA ARG A 9 -8.81 -3.34 9.80
C ARG A 9 -9.79 -2.17 9.95
N LEU A 10 -9.47 -0.97 9.49
CA LEU A 10 -10.37 0.20 9.54
C LEU A 10 -11.73 -0.07 8.90
N TRP A 11 -11.78 -0.93 7.87
CA TRP A 11 -13.00 -1.34 7.18
C TRP A 11 -13.98 -2.16 8.03
N GLU A 12 -13.56 -2.65 9.20
CA GLU A 12 -14.40 -3.47 10.08
C GLU A 12 -15.12 -2.66 11.16
N LEU A 13 -14.73 -1.40 11.39
CA LEU A 13 -15.36 -0.55 12.40
C LEU A 13 -16.89 -0.47 12.25
N PRO A 14 -17.44 -0.36 11.02
CA PRO A 14 -18.90 -0.43 10.84
C PRO A 14 -19.51 -1.75 11.28
N GLY A 15 -18.86 -2.88 11.02
CA GLY A 15 -19.34 -4.21 11.44
C GLY A 15 -19.37 -4.37 12.95
N ARG A 16 -18.44 -3.70 13.64
CA ARG A 16 -18.31 -3.68 15.10
C ARG A 16 -19.18 -2.64 15.80
N ARG A 17 -19.91 -1.82 15.04
CA ARG A 17 -20.70 -0.67 15.55
C ARG A 17 -19.84 0.38 16.25
N GLU A 18 -18.58 0.52 15.85
CA GLU A 18 -17.66 1.54 16.36
C GLU A 18 -17.70 2.82 15.50
N ALA A 19 -18.22 2.72 14.27
CA ALA A 19 -18.49 3.85 13.37
C ALA A 19 -19.67 3.52 12.45
N ASP A 20 -20.34 4.52 11.89
CA ASP A 20 -21.38 4.29 10.87
C ASP A 20 -20.78 4.06 9.47
N VAL A 21 -19.63 4.70 9.20
CA VAL A 21 -18.93 4.69 7.91
C VAL A 21 -17.42 4.68 8.13
N ALA A 22 -16.70 3.87 7.36
CA ALA A 22 -15.23 3.93 7.26
C ALA A 22 -14.83 4.47 5.87
N ALA A 23 -14.11 5.59 5.84
CA ALA A 23 -13.71 6.27 4.60
C ALA A 23 -12.26 6.76 4.69
N SER A 24 -11.33 6.03 4.06
CA SER A 24 -9.89 6.37 4.09
C SER A 24 -9.14 5.78 2.88
N GLY A 25 -9.64 5.93 1.65
CA GLY A 25 -8.98 5.32 0.48
C GLY A 25 -8.97 3.79 0.50
N ILE A 26 -9.94 3.16 1.18
CA ILE A 26 -9.97 1.72 1.41
C ILE A 26 -10.28 0.99 0.09
N SER A 27 -9.40 0.07 -0.32
CA SER A 27 -9.66 -0.80 -1.47
C SER A 27 -10.75 -1.83 -1.15
N MET A 28 -11.72 -1.95 -2.06
CA MET A 28 -12.79 -2.95 -1.97
C MET A 28 -12.22 -4.37 -1.79
N ARG A 29 -12.88 -5.14 -0.93
CA ARG A 29 -12.58 -6.56 -0.69
C ARG A 29 -13.75 -7.39 -1.23
N ARG A 30 -13.45 -8.61 -1.71
CA ARG A 30 -14.47 -9.52 -2.26
C ARG A 30 -15.60 -9.81 -1.28
N ASN A 31 -15.26 -9.94 0.00
CA ASN A 31 -16.23 -10.22 1.06
C ASN A 31 -16.41 -8.95 1.90
N CYS A 32 -17.64 -8.47 1.96
CA CYS A 32 -18.09 -7.55 2.99
C CYS A 32 -18.70 -8.39 4.12
N GLU A 33 -18.49 -8.02 5.38
CA GLU A 33 -19.17 -8.71 6.49
C GLU A 33 -20.70 -8.57 6.35
N ARG A 34 -21.44 -9.53 6.91
CA ARG A 34 -22.91 -9.52 6.82
C ARG A 34 -23.46 -8.25 7.46
N GLY A 35 -24.26 -7.51 6.69
CA GLY A 35 -24.85 -6.24 7.12
C GLY A 35 -24.02 -5.00 6.75
N LEU A 36 -22.87 -5.19 6.10
CA LEU A 36 -22.07 -4.12 5.54
C LEU A 36 -22.20 -4.07 4.01
N ALA A 37 -21.99 -2.88 3.45
CA ALA A 37 -21.96 -2.65 2.03
C ALA A 37 -20.84 -1.68 1.66
N TRP A 38 -20.19 -1.94 0.53
CA TRP A 38 -19.32 -0.95 -0.09
C TRP A 38 -20.16 0.09 -0.82
N SER A 39 -19.71 1.34 -0.80
CA SER A 39 -20.24 2.35 -1.72
C SER A 39 -19.89 1.99 -3.17
N ARG A 40 -20.47 2.74 -4.12
CA ARG A 40 -19.94 2.73 -5.49
C ARG A 40 -18.47 3.16 -5.45
N PRO A 41 -17.57 2.50 -6.22
CA PRO A 41 -16.19 2.94 -6.32
C PRO A 41 -16.15 4.38 -6.84
N TYR A 42 -15.25 5.18 -6.28
CA TYR A 42 -15.05 6.58 -6.67
C TYR A 42 -13.68 6.82 -7.32
N SER A 43 -12.78 5.84 -7.28
CA SER A 43 -11.47 5.88 -7.93
C SER A 43 -10.95 4.47 -8.22
N GLU A 44 -10.02 4.39 -9.16
CA GLU A 44 -9.21 3.20 -9.43
C GLU A 44 -7.76 3.52 -9.11
N ALA A 45 -7.12 2.67 -8.31
CA ALA A 45 -5.70 2.79 -7.97
C ALA A 45 -4.98 1.52 -8.41
N ARG A 46 -3.91 1.69 -9.19
CA ARG A 46 -3.02 0.60 -9.56
C ARG A 46 -2.05 0.32 -8.41
N ARG A 47 -1.52 -0.90 -8.35
CA ARG A 47 -0.42 -1.21 -7.44
C ARG A 47 0.85 -0.58 -7.99
N THR A 48 1.56 0.11 -7.12
CA THR A 48 2.76 0.87 -7.50
C THR A 48 3.77 0.74 -6.37
N LEU A 49 5.04 0.62 -6.71
CA LEU A 49 6.15 0.71 -5.79
C LEU A 49 6.71 2.12 -5.86
N LEU A 50 6.94 2.75 -4.71
CA LEU A 50 7.86 3.87 -4.61
C LEU A 50 9.27 3.32 -4.40
N VAL A 51 10.21 3.77 -5.22
CA VAL A 51 11.63 3.38 -5.16
C VAL A 51 12.51 4.61 -5.30
N ARG A 52 13.77 4.52 -4.87
CA ARG A 52 14.76 5.56 -5.18
C ARG A 52 15.01 5.61 -6.69
N ALA A 53 15.14 6.81 -7.24
CA ALA A 53 15.42 7.01 -8.66
C ALA A 53 16.70 6.31 -9.12
N ALA A 54 17.71 6.22 -8.26
CA ALA A 54 18.97 5.52 -8.54
C ALA A 54 18.80 4.00 -8.72
N ASP A 55 17.76 3.41 -8.13
CA ASP A 55 17.51 1.97 -8.15
C ASP A 55 16.47 1.57 -9.22
N ALA A 56 15.88 2.55 -9.91
CA ALA A 56 14.80 2.35 -10.88
C ALA A 56 15.17 1.45 -12.08
N GLU A 57 16.46 1.38 -12.41
CA GLU A 57 16.95 0.50 -13.47
C GLU A 57 16.97 -0.97 -13.04
N VAL A 58 17.10 -1.24 -11.75
CA VAL A 58 17.21 -2.59 -11.16
C VAL A 58 15.87 -3.07 -10.61
N ILE A 59 15.11 -2.19 -9.98
CA ILE A 59 13.79 -2.51 -9.41
C ILE A 59 12.72 -2.14 -10.44
N ARG A 60 12.36 -3.12 -11.30
CA ARG A 60 11.36 -2.98 -12.36
C ARG A 60 9.99 -3.53 -11.95
N GLY A 61 9.92 -4.29 -10.86
CA GLY A 61 8.68 -4.83 -10.29
C GLY A 61 8.91 -5.46 -8.92
N ILE A 62 7.87 -6.08 -8.34
CA ILE A 62 7.95 -6.61 -6.96
C ILE A 62 8.94 -7.78 -6.85
N GLN A 63 9.19 -8.50 -7.94
CA GLN A 63 10.15 -9.61 -7.97
C GLN A 63 11.61 -9.17 -7.78
N ASP A 64 11.92 -7.89 -8.03
CA ASP A 64 13.27 -7.36 -7.91
C ASP A 64 13.56 -6.82 -6.49
N VAL A 65 12.52 -6.73 -5.65
CA VAL A 65 12.60 -6.13 -4.31
C VAL A 65 13.19 -7.13 -3.32
N ARG A 66 14.17 -6.70 -2.52
CA ARG A 66 14.75 -7.51 -1.42
C ARG A 66 14.26 -7.10 -0.05
N ARG A 67 13.98 -5.80 0.16
CA ARG A 67 13.37 -5.26 1.37
C ARG A 67 12.22 -4.35 0.99
N MET A 68 11.02 -4.67 1.45
CA MET A 68 9.81 -3.94 1.15
C MET A 68 9.14 -3.45 2.43
N SER A 69 8.75 -2.17 2.45
CA SER A 69 7.95 -1.60 3.53
C SER A 69 6.50 -1.40 3.06
N VAL A 70 5.52 -1.77 3.89
CA VAL A 70 4.09 -1.59 3.59
C VAL A 70 3.29 -1.16 4.82
N VAL A 71 2.21 -0.40 4.60
CA VAL A 71 1.21 -0.15 5.65
C VAL A 71 0.42 -1.45 5.89
N PRO A 72 0.30 -1.94 7.14
CA PRO A 72 -0.38 -3.20 7.43
C PRO A 72 -1.87 -3.13 7.06
N GLY A 73 -2.40 -4.24 6.53
CA GLY A 73 -3.78 -4.34 6.10
C GLY A 73 -4.09 -3.60 4.79
N SER A 74 -3.13 -2.85 4.23
CA SER A 74 -3.28 -2.15 2.97
C SER A 74 -3.44 -3.08 1.77
N ALA A 75 -3.80 -2.49 0.64
CA ALA A 75 -3.87 -3.20 -0.62
C ALA A 75 -2.48 -3.64 -1.12
N ALA A 76 -1.43 -2.90 -0.73
CA ALA A 76 -0.04 -3.21 -1.01
C ALA A 76 0.49 -4.35 -0.11
N ASP A 77 0.15 -4.38 1.18
CA ASP A 77 0.45 -5.51 2.08
C ASP A 77 -0.10 -6.83 1.51
N ARG A 78 -1.37 -6.84 1.12
CA ARG A 78 -1.98 -8.04 0.51
C ARG A 78 -1.30 -8.45 -0.80
N HIS A 79 -0.78 -7.50 -1.56
CA HIS A 79 -0.06 -7.76 -2.80
C HIS A 79 1.33 -8.33 -2.51
N ALA A 80 2.09 -7.71 -1.59
CA ALA A 80 3.39 -8.20 -1.14
C ALA A 80 3.32 -9.65 -0.64
N ARG A 81 2.33 -10.01 0.19
CA ARG A 81 2.17 -11.40 0.67
C ARG A 81 1.92 -12.43 -0.43
N GLY A 82 1.43 -12.01 -1.59
CA GLY A 82 1.14 -12.89 -2.72
C GLY A 82 2.26 -12.97 -3.75
N PHE A 83 3.12 -11.94 -3.84
CA PHE A 83 4.04 -11.76 -4.97
C PHE A 83 5.47 -11.40 -4.58
N LEU A 84 5.73 -10.90 -3.38
CA LEU A 84 7.08 -10.60 -2.95
C LEU A 84 7.91 -11.91 -2.93
N PRO A 85 9.17 -11.91 -3.44
CA PRO A 85 10.03 -13.08 -3.38
C PRO A 85 10.14 -13.64 -1.96
N TRP A 86 10.24 -14.96 -1.83
CA TRP A 86 10.24 -15.60 -0.52
C TRP A 86 11.48 -15.27 0.31
N GLU A 87 12.60 -14.93 -0.34
CA GLU A 87 13.84 -14.48 0.30
C GLU A 87 13.80 -13.01 0.72
N ALA A 88 12.82 -12.24 0.24
CA ALA A 88 12.74 -10.82 0.52
C ALA A 88 12.08 -10.55 1.88
N GLU A 89 12.51 -9.46 2.52
CA GLU A 89 12.02 -9.03 3.82
C GLU A 89 10.82 -8.09 3.64
N LEU A 90 9.75 -8.34 4.40
CA LEU A 90 8.57 -7.48 4.47
C LEU A 90 8.50 -6.82 5.85
N ALA A 91 8.59 -5.49 5.89
CA ALA A 91 8.46 -4.67 7.09
C ALA A 91 7.15 -3.88 7.10
N PHE A 92 6.60 -3.63 8.29
CA PHE A 92 5.41 -2.80 8.46
C PHE A 92 5.79 -1.40 8.94
N ILE A 93 5.23 -0.40 8.26
CA ILE A 93 5.34 1.02 8.60
C ILE A 93 3.98 1.54 9.06
N ALA A 94 3.98 2.51 9.98
CA ALA A 94 2.77 3.10 10.52
C ALA A 94 2.06 4.00 9.50
N ASN A 95 2.84 4.70 8.67
CA ASN A 95 2.38 5.59 7.61
C ASN A 95 3.39 5.61 6.47
N LEU A 96 3.06 6.30 5.37
CA LEU A 96 3.89 6.34 4.18
C LEU A 96 5.10 7.25 4.34
N GLU A 97 5.01 8.30 5.17
CA GLU A 97 6.13 9.17 5.48
C GLU A 97 7.31 8.40 6.09
N GLU A 98 7.04 7.48 7.03
CA GLU A 98 8.05 6.58 7.60
C GLU A 98 8.71 5.70 6.52
N GLY A 99 7.92 5.18 5.58
CA GLY A 99 8.46 4.40 4.45
C GLY A 99 9.34 5.23 3.51
N ILE A 100 8.99 6.50 3.29
CA ILE A 100 9.79 7.43 2.49
C ILE A 100 11.12 7.73 3.18
N GLU A 101 11.12 7.95 4.50
CA GLU A 101 12.34 8.12 5.28
C GLU A 101 13.22 6.85 5.20
N ASP A 102 12.64 5.66 5.30
CA ASP A 102 13.36 4.39 5.14
C ASP A 102 13.94 4.21 3.74
N LEU A 103 13.27 4.69 2.69
CA LEU A 103 13.81 4.73 1.33
C LEU A 103 15.01 5.66 1.26
N GLU A 104 14.94 6.87 1.82
CA GLU A 104 16.05 7.83 1.80
C GLU A 104 17.27 7.31 2.56
N LEU A 105 17.06 6.60 3.68
CA LEU A 105 18.12 6.05 4.52
C LEU A 105 18.71 4.73 4.00
N GLY A 106 18.10 4.08 3.02
CA GLY A 106 18.56 2.78 2.52
C GLY A 106 18.10 1.58 3.37
N ASN A 107 17.16 1.79 4.29
CA ASN A 107 16.60 0.75 5.15
C ASN A 107 15.65 -0.18 4.38
N THR A 108 14.99 0.35 3.36
CA THR A 108 14.12 -0.40 2.45
C THR A 108 14.50 -0.12 1.00
N ASP A 109 14.14 -1.04 0.10
CA ASP A 109 14.39 -0.90 -1.34
C ASP A 109 13.13 -0.40 -2.07
N ALA A 110 11.95 -0.72 -1.54
CA ALA A 110 10.67 -0.27 -2.09
C ALA A 110 9.62 -0.06 -1.00
N VAL A 111 8.75 0.94 -1.20
CA VAL A 111 7.53 1.12 -0.41
C VAL A 111 6.33 0.75 -1.27
N GLY A 112 5.49 -0.16 -0.77
CA GLY A 112 4.28 -0.57 -1.47
C GLY A 112 3.14 0.44 -1.32
N GLU A 113 2.59 0.88 -2.44
CA GLU A 113 1.58 1.94 -2.48
C GLU A 113 0.52 1.75 -3.61
N GLY A 114 -0.43 2.69 -3.71
CA GLY A 114 -1.33 2.85 -4.83
C GLY A 114 -0.95 4.04 -5.72
N SER A 115 -1.20 3.93 -7.03
CA SER A 115 -0.78 4.91 -8.04
C SER A 115 -1.21 6.37 -7.76
N ILE A 116 -2.35 6.58 -7.09
CA ILE A 116 -2.86 7.93 -6.78
C ILE A 116 -1.92 8.68 -5.84
N SER A 117 -1.51 8.03 -4.75
CA SER A 117 -0.63 8.64 -3.76
C SER A 117 0.84 8.58 -4.19
N ALA A 118 1.25 7.56 -4.94
CA ALA A 118 2.58 7.51 -5.53
C ALA A 118 2.88 8.72 -6.43
N HIS A 119 1.92 9.17 -7.26
CA HIS A 119 2.10 10.38 -8.07
C HIS A 119 2.29 11.65 -7.22
N TYR A 120 1.59 11.76 -6.10
CA TYR A 120 1.77 12.86 -5.15
C TYR A 120 3.18 12.83 -4.53
N HIS A 121 3.65 11.65 -4.12
CA HIS A 121 4.97 11.50 -3.52
C HIS A 121 6.11 11.76 -4.50
N VAL A 122 6.05 11.25 -5.74
CA VAL A 122 7.08 11.54 -6.76
C VAL A 122 7.18 13.04 -7.06
N ALA A 123 6.04 13.76 -7.08
CA ALA A 123 6.04 15.21 -7.28
C ALA A 123 6.66 15.97 -6.10
N ARG A 124 6.57 15.42 -4.88
CA ARG A 124 7.07 16.03 -3.64
C ARG A 124 8.54 15.68 -3.35
N TYR A 125 8.96 14.48 -3.72
CA TYR A 125 10.27 13.90 -3.42
C TYR A 125 10.99 13.55 -4.73
N PRO A 126 11.79 14.47 -5.31
CA PRO A 126 12.36 14.29 -6.65
C PRO A 126 13.40 13.16 -6.76
N GLY A 127 13.87 12.62 -5.62
CA GLY A 127 14.73 11.45 -5.56
C GLY A 127 13.99 10.11 -5.65
N LEU A 128 12.65 10.13 -5.73
CA LEU A 128 11.81 8.95 -5.83
C LEU A 128 11.19 8.82 -7.22
N VAL A 129 10.91 7.58 -7.61
CA VAL A 129 10.10 7.27 -8.80
C VAL A 129 9.05 6.23 -8.47
N ALA A 130 7.99 6.21 -9.27
CA ALA A 130 6.92 5.25 -9.20
C ALA A 130 7.15 4.13 -10.23
N VAL A 131 7.14 2.89 -9.77
CA VAL A 131 7.22 1.69 -10.61
C VAL A 131 5.90 0.94 -10.50
N ASP A 132 5.11 0.99 -11.57
CA ASP A 132 3.84 0.26 -11.61
C ASP A 132 4.08 -1.25 -11.70
N VAL A 133 3.48 -2.01 -10.79
CA VAL A 133 3.50 -3.47 -10.79
C VAL A 133 2.30 -3.99 -11.58
N HIS A 134 2.45 -4.02 -12.91
CA HIS A 134 1.45 -4.53 -13.84
C HIS A 134 1.53 -6.06 -13.95
N GLY A 135 0.37 -6.74 -13.99
CA GLY A 135 0.29 -8.18 -14.32
C GLY A 135 0.48 -9.16 -13.15
N GLU A 136 0.89 -8.66 -11.98
CA GLU A 136 1.05 -9.44 -10.74
C GLU A 136 -0.22 -9.35 -9.87
N LEU A 137 -1.39 -9.54 -10.48
CA LEU A 137 -2.64 -9.61 -9.73
C LEU A 137 -2.90 -11.07 -9.34
N PRO A 138 -3.37 -11.36 -8.11
CA PRO A 138 -3.80 -12.71 -7.76
C PRO A 138 -4.78 -13.20 -8.82
N ARG A 139 -4.52 -14.37 -9.41
CA ARG A 139 -5.49 -14.99 -10.31
C ARG A 139 -6.79 -15.13 -9.53
N SER A 140 -7.84 -14.60 -10.13
CA SER A 140 -9.12 -14.42 -9.48
C SER A 140 -9.78 -15.72 -9.10
#